data_AF-A0AAX1G0P0-F1
#
_entry.id   AF-A0AAX1G0P0-F1
#
_cell.length_a   1.000
_cell.length_b   1.000
_cell.length_c   1.000
_cell.angle_alpha   90.00
_cell.angle_beta   90.00
_cell.angle_gamma   90.00
#
_symmetry.space_group_name_H-M   'P 1'
#
loop_
_entity.id
_entity.type
_entity.pdbx_description
1 polymer ?
#
loop_
_entity_poly.entity_id
_entity_poly.type
_entity_poly.pdbx_seq_one_letter_code
_entity_poly.pdbx_strand_id
1 'polypeptide(L)'
;MANENYYELMQLVETQKCRYQEWRLLMHKRLEGLRAYVATYLGVESARYHDGDHRYVELFTPDKRPFHISNDDIITLIGNSLVVSVLMVIAIEFDGGIEPCSCLLQARHTQGAVEFKVAEKKNLWTTKLDEVTAQIMKKIKSSLSYHPLR
;
A
#
# COMPACT_ATOMS: atom_id res chain seq x y z
N MET A 1 -7.90 43.75 -14.76
CA MET A 1 -8.12 43.45 -13.33
C MET A 1 -8.80 42.11 -13.25
N ALA A 2 -8.31 41.19 -12.41
CA ALA A 2 -9.03 39.96 -12.12
C ALA A 2 -10.36 40.31 -11.43
N ASN A 3 -11.48 39.76 -11.91
CA ASN A 3 -12.78 39.97 -11.27
C ASN A 3 -12.97 39.01 -10.09
N GLU A 4 -13.99 39.21 -9.27
CA GLU A 4 -14.29 38.38 -8.11
C GLU A 4 -14.36 36.89 -8.45
N ASN A 5 -14.93 36.52 -9.60
CA ASN A 5 -15.00 35.13 -10.08
C ASN A 5 -13.61 34.49 -10.26
N TYR A 6 -12.59 35.25 -10.65
CA TYR A 6 -11.22 34.74 -10.76
C TYR A 6 -10.64 34.36 -9.39
N TYR A 7 -10.91 35.16 -8.36
CA TYR A 7 -10.44 34.88 -7.00
C TYR A 7 -11.20 33.70 -6.38
N GLU A 8 -12.50 33.57 -6.62
CA GLU A 8 -13.29 32.40 -6.21
C GLU A 8 -12.76 31.11 -6.85
N LEU A 9 -12.45 31.12 -8.16
CA LEU A 9 -11.85 29.98 -8.85
C LEU A 9 -10.48 29.61 -8.28
N MET A 10 -9.64 30.59 -7.97
CA MET A 10 -8.34 30.37 -7.33
C MET A 10 -8.49 29.69 -5.97
N GLN A 11 -9.41 30.18 -5.12
CA GLN A 11 -9.68 29.58 -3.81
C GLN A 11 -10.19 28.13 -3.92
N LEU A 12 -11.04 27.85 -4.93
CA LEU A 12 -11.50 26.49 -5.20
C LEU A 12 -10.35 25.56 -5.59
N VAL A 13 -9.45 26.01 -6.47
CA VAL A 13 -8.27 25.25 -6.88
C VAL A 13 -7.33 24.97 -5.70
N GLU A 14 -7.07 25.98 -4.87
CA GLU A 14 -6.24 25.83 -3.66
C GLU A 14 -6.86 24.85 -2.66
N THR A 15 -8.17 24.95 -2.44
CA THR A 15 -8.91 24.04 -1.56
C THR A 15 -8.84 22.60 -2.06
N GLN A 16 -9.00 22.38 -3.38
CA GLN A 16 -8.87 21.04 -3.97
C GLN A 16 -7.45 20.48 -3.84
N LYS A 17 -6.41 21.30 -4.08
CA LYS A 17 -5.00 20.91 -3.89
C LYS A 17 -4.72 20.51 -2.45
N CYS A 18 -5.19 21.29 -1.48
CA CYS A 18 -5.03 21.00 -0.06
C CYS A 18 -5.67 19.66 0.33
N ARG A 19 -6.96 19.45 -0.03
CA ARG A 19 -7.67 18.19 0.23
C ARG A 19 -6.99 16.98 -0.40
N TYR A 20 -6.43 17.16 -1.59
CA TYR A 20 -5.73 16.10 -2.28
C TYR A 20 -4.40 15.73 -1.59
N GLN A 21 -3.66 16.71 -1.07
CA GLN A 21 -2.47 16.46 -0.25
C GLN A 21 -2.80 15.76 1.07
N GLU A 22 -3.86 16.21 1.76
CA GLU A 22 -4.35 15.55 2.98
C GLU A 22 -4.74 14.10 2.72
N TRP A 23 -5.43 13.84 1.60
CA TRP A 23 -5.77 12.50 1.17
C TRP A 23 -4.51 11.64 0.94
N ARG A 24 -3.51 12.17 0.23
CA ARG A 24 -2.24 11.45 0.01
C ARG A 24 -1.54 11.11 1.33
N LEU A 25 -1.47 12.05 2.26
CA LEU A 25 -0.87 11.84 3.58
C LEU A 25 -1.61 10.75 4.37
N LEU A 26 -2.95 10.79 4.37
CA LEU A 26 -3.78 9.78 5.01
C LEU A 26 -3.52 8.39 4.44
N MET A 27 -3.52 8.27 3.10
CA MET A 27 -3.27 6.99 2.42
C MET A 27 -1.88 6.44 2.75
N HIS A 28 -0.85 7.30 2.76
CA HIS A 28 0.51 6.91 3.10
C HIS A 28 0.58 6.36 4.52
N LYS A 29 0.06 7.11 5.49
CA LYS A 29 0.05 6.70 6.91
C LYS A 29 -0.68 5.37 7.12
N ARG A 30 -1.79 5.15 6.40
CA ARG A 30 -2.60 3.93 6.53
C ARG A 30 -1.91 2.71 5.90
N LEU A 31 -1.25 2.88 4.76
CA LEU A 31 -0.46 1.81 4.12
C LEU A 31 0.79 1.45 4.93
N GLU A 32 1.53 2.44 5.43
CA GLU A 32 2.65 2.20 6.35
C GLU A 32 2.21 1.54 7.66
N GLY A 33 1.03 1.91 8.19
CA GLY A 33 0.44 1.26 9.34
C GLY A 33 0.12 -0.22 9.09
N LEU A 34 -0.43 -0.55 7.92
CA LEU A 34 -0.66 -1.94 7.52
C LEU A 34 0.67 -2.71 7.37
N ARG A 35 1.68 -2.11 6.74
CA ARG A 35 3.03 -2.68 6.60
C ARG A 35 3.64 -3.03 7.96
N ALA A 36 3.61 -2.09 8.90
CA ALA A 36 4.10 -2.30 10.26
C ALA A 36 3.31 -3.41 10.99
N TYR A 37 1.99 -3.42 10.85
CA TYR A 37 1.13 -4.46 11.43
C TYR A 37 1.50 -5.86 10.91
N VAL A 38 1.69 -6.01 9.60
CA VAL A 38 2.11 -7.28 8.99
C VAL A 38 3.50 -7.71 9.46
N ALA A 39 4.44 -6.77 9.61
CA ALA A 39 5.76 -7.06 10.17
C ALA A 39 5.66 -7.62 11.60
N THR A 40 4.86 -6.98 12.46
CA THR A 40 4.60 -7.47 13.83
C THR A 40 3.93 -8.84 13.83
N TYR A 41 2.93 -9.05 12.97
CA TYR A 41 2.25 -10.34 12.84
C TYR A 41 3.20 -11.49 12.47
N LEU A 42 4.21 -11.20 11.65
CA LEU A 42 5.23 -12.16 11.22
C LEU A 42 6.38 -12.34 12.21
N GLY A 43 6.39 -11.60 13.32
CA GLY A 43 7.53 -11.59 14.25
C GLY A 43 8.80 -11.05 13.60
N VAL A 44 8.67 -10.14 12.63
CA VAL A 44 9.79 -9.54 11.91
C VAL A 44 10.36 -8.39 12.73
N GLU A 45 11.64 -8.47 13.06
CA GLU A 45 12.33 -7.48 13.89
C GLU A 45 12.59 -6.17 13.14
N SER A 46 12.73 -6.19 11.80
CA SER A 46 12.95 -5.00 10.98
C SER A 46 11.84 -4.71 9.97
N ALA A 47 11.40 -3.45 9.98
CA ALA A 47 10.46 -2.90 9.02
C ALA A 47 11.06 -2.69 7.62
N ARG A 48 12.39 -2.69 7.47
CA ARG A 48 13.10 -2.37 6.22
C ARG A 48 14.39 -3.18 6.11
N TYR A 49 14.85 -3.42 4.90
CA TYR A 49 16.12 -4.05 4.63
C TYR A 49 17.28 -3.18 5.11
N HIS A 50 18.22 -3.77 5.84
CA HIS A 50 19.45 -3.13 6.28
C HIS A 50 20.62 -4.07 5.98
N ASP A 51 21.47 -3.71 5.01
CA ASP A 51 22.81 -4.28 4.74
C ASP A 51 23.00 -5.79 5.00
N GLY A 52 22.05 -6.63 4.58
CA GLY A 52 22.18 -8.08 4.64
C GLY A 52 21.50 -8.76 5.83
N ASP A 53 20.91 -8.02 6.77
CA ASP A 53 20.23 -8.59 7.93
C ASP A 53 18.71 -8.70 7.75
N HIS A 54 18.27 -9.96 7.84
CA HIS A 54 16.98 -10.47 8.26
C HIS A 54 15.69 -10.06 7.52
N ARG A 55 14.65 -10.83 7.85
CA ARG A 55 13.26 -10.73 7.36
C ARG A 55 12.82 -9.26 7.37
N TYR A 56 12.15 -8.81 6.31
CA TYR A 56 11.62 -7.45 6.23
C TYR A 56 10.25 -7.43 5.55
N VAL A 57 9.48 -6.39 5.85
CA VAL A 57 8.19 -6.09 5.19
C VAL A 57 8.23 -4.67 4.65
N GLU A 58 8.33 -4.53 3.33
CA GLU A 58 8.46 -3.26 2.64
C GLU A 58 7.31 -2.98 1.68
N LEU A 59 7.13 -1.69 1.37
CA LEU A 59 6.20 -1.24 0.35
C LEU A 59 6.98 -0.69 -0.84
N PHE A 60 6.55 -1.09 -2.02
CA PHE A 60 7.03 -0.60 -3.30
C PHE A 60 5.86 -0.10 -4.15
N THR A 61 6.17 0.72 -5.15
CA THR A 61 5.25 0.94 -6.27
C THR A 61 5.07 -0.37 -7.06
N PRO A 62 4.00 -0.51 -7.87
CA PRO A 62 3.85 -1.68 -8.76
C PRO A 62 5.06 -1.90 -9.67
N ASP A 63 5.76 -0.82 -10.04
CA ASP A 63 6.99 -0.83 -10.85
C ASP A 63 8.26 -1.12 -10.02
N LYS A 64 8.12 -1.61 -8.78
CA LYS A 64 9.21 -1.99 -7.88
C LYS A 64 10.14 -0.84 -7.46
N ARG A 65 9.65 0.41 -7.45
CA ARG A 65 10.37 1.55 -6.88
C ARG A 65 10.00 1.72 -5.41
N PRO A 66 10.86 2.33 -4.56
CA PRO A 66 10.51 2.62 -3.17
C PRO A 66 9.17 3.37 -3.08
N PHE A 67 8.29 2.94 -2.18
CA PHE A 67 6.95 3.52 -2.09
C PHE A 67 6.98 4.97 -1.62
N HIS A 68 6.43 5.86 -2.47
CA HIS A 68 6.18 7.25 -2.12
C HIS A 68 4.90 7.73 -2.83
N ILE A 69 3.97 8.37 -2.11
CA ILE A 69 2.70 8.89 -2.70
C ILE A 69 2.91 10.26 -3.39
N SER A 70 4.15 10.63 -3.73
CA SER A 70 4.38 11.78 -4.63
C SER A 70 4.16 11.43 -6.09
N ASN A 71 4.10 10.14 -6.38
CA ASN A 71 4.14 9.62 -7.71
C ASN A 71 2.69 9.30 -8.11
N ASP A 72 2.15 10.02 -9.10
CA ASP A 72 0.75 9.85 -9.52
C ASP A 72 0.48 8.53 -10.25
N ASP A 73 1.54 7.84 -10.66
CA ASP A 73 1.54 6.54 -11.35
C ASP A 73 0.94 5.41 -10.49
N ILE A 74 0.95 5.53 -9.17
CA ILE A 74 0.34 4.53 -8.27
C ILE A 74 -1.13 4.82 -7.95
N ILE A 75 -1.65 5.99 -8.36
CA ILE A 75 -3.01 6.42 -8.10
C ILE A 75 -3.85 6.16 -9.35
N THR A 76 -4.90 5.37 -9.20
CA THR A 76 -5.82 5.03 -10.28
C THR A 76 -7.24 5.41 -9.87
N LEU A 77 -8.04 5.84 -10.84
CA LEU A 77 -9.47 6.07 -10.63
C LEU A 77 -10.24 4.78 -10.96
N ILE A 78 -10.93 4.21 -9.98
CA ILE A 78 -11.81 3.05 -10.18
C ILE A 78 -13.23 3.47 -9.83
N GLY A 79 -14.07 3.64 -10.85
CA GLY A 79 -15.38 4.28 -10.69
C GLY A 79 -15.19 5.74 -10.22
N ASN A 80 -15.80 6.08 -9.08
CA ASN A 80 -15.67 7.43 -8.48
C ASN A 80 -14.66 7.47 -7.32
N SER A 81 -13.83 6.43 -7.15
CA SER A 81 -12.89 6.33 -6.03
C SER A 81 -11.45 6.37 -6.51
N LEU A 82 -10.64 7.20 -5.86
CA LEU A 82 -9.19 7.15 -5.98
C LEU A 82 -8.66 5.92 -5.23
N VAL A 83 -7.85 5.13 -5.94
CA VAL A 83 -7.28 3.89 -5.45
C VAL A 83 -5.77 3.95 -5.59
N VAL A 84 -5.06 3.74 -4.49
CA VAL A 84 -3.60 3.60 -4.45
C VAL A 84 -3.27 2.12 -4.60
N SER A 85 -2.42 1.77 -5.56
CA SER A 85 -1.89 0.41 -5.71
C SER A 85 -0.44 0.34 -5.22
N VAL A 86 -0.13 -0.64 -4.38
CA VAL A 86 1.21 -0.84 -3.83
C VAL A 86 1.60 -2.31 -3.86
N LEU A 87 2.87 -2.59 -4.04
CA LEU A 87 3.42 -3.92 -3.91
C LEU A 87 4.01 -4.08 -2.51
N MET A 88 3.43 -4.94 -1.68
CA MET A 88 4.04 -5.32 -0.41
C MET A 88 5.01 -6.48 -0.65
N VAL A 89 6.25 -6.32 -0.22
CA VAL A 89 7.30 -7.32 -0.33
C VAL A 89 7.66 -7.81 1.07
N ILE A 90 7.71 -9.13 1.22
CA ILE A 90 8.05 -9.82 2.47
C ILE A 90 9.21 -10.77 2.17
N ALA A 91 10.36 -10.52 2.80
CA ALA A 91 11.49 -11.42 2.71
C ALA A 91 11.38 -12.51 3.78
N ILE A 92 11.40 -13.76 3.33
CA ILE A 92 11.28 -14.94 4.19
C ILE A 92 12.59 -15.70 4.14
N GLU A 93 13.16 -15.91 5.31
CA GLU A 93 14.37 -16.70 5.50
C GLU A 93 14.03 -18.19 5.61
N PHE A 94 14.83 -19.03 4.96
CA PHE A 94 14.77 -20.49 5.03
C PHE A 94 16.20 -21.06 4.91
N ASP A 95 16.35 -22.38 5.05
CA ASP A 95 17.67 -23.05 5.10
C ASP A 95 18.55 -22.83 3.84
N GLY A 96 17.96 -22.40 2.71
CA GLY A 96 18.66 -22.10 1.45
C GLY A 96 18.84 -20.61 1.16
N GLY A 97 18.46 -19.70 2.07
CA GLY A 97 18.66 -18.26 1.92
C GLY A 97 17.41 -17.43 2.22
N ILE A 98 17.34 -16.24 1.62
CA ILE A 98 16.24 -15.29 1.80
C ILE A 98 15.48 -15.17 0.48
N GLU A 99 14.19 -15.51 0.48
CA GLU A 99 13.31 -15.40 -0.68
C GLU A 99 12.34 -14.21 -0.52
N PRO A 100 12.34 -13.22 -1.42
CA PRO A 100 11.38 -12.13 -1.41
C PRO A 100 10.05 -12.56 -2.04
N CYS A 101 9.00 -12.65 -1.23
CA CYS A 101 7.63 -12.83 -1.70
C CYS A 101 6.93 -11.49 -1.86
N SER A 102 6.09 -11.33 -2.88
CA SER A 102 5.35 -10.08 -3.09
C SER A 102 3.84 -10.27 -3.22
N CYS A 103 3.09 -9.24 -2.81
CA CYS A 103 1.64 -9.20 -2.83
C CYS A 103 1.17 -7.81 -3.28
N LEU A 104 0.41 -7.74 -4.38
CA LEU A 104 -0.19 -6.48 -4.84
C LEU A 104 -1.40 -6.13 -3.98
N LEU A 105 -1.34 -4.97 -3.33
CA LEU A 105 -2.37 -4.40 -2.48
C LEU A 105 -2.97 -3.17 -3.13
N GLN A 106 -4.26 -2.95 -2.85
CA GLN A 106 -4.96 -1.74 -3.22
C GLN A 106 -5.60 -1.13 -1.98
N ALA A 107 -5.54 0.19 -1.87
CA ALA A 107 -6.17 0.95 -0.81
C ALA A 107 -7.03 2.07 -1.40
N ARG A 108 -8.20 2.31 -0.80
CA ARG A 108 -9.10 3.40 -1.18
C ARG A 108 -9.64 4.11 0.05
N HIS A 109 -9.92 5.40 -0.09
CA HIS A 109 -10.65 6.15 0.93
C HIS A 109 -12.14 6.17 0.59
N THR A 110 -12.99 5.66 1.47
CA THR A 110 -14.45 5.59 1.28
C THR A 110 -15.15 5.79 2.63
N GLN A 111 -16.17 6.65 2.66
CA GLN A 111 -17.00 6.89 3.86
C GLN A 111 -16.21 7.21 5.15
N GLY A 112 -15.09 7.95 5.02
CA GLY A 112 -14.25 8.35 6.16
C GLY A 112 -13.29 7.28 6.67
N ALA A 113 -13.21 6.12 6.00
CA ALA A 113 -12.27 5.05 6.32
C ALA A 113 -11.36 4.73 5.13
N VAL A 114 -10.18 4.19 5.42
CA VAL A 114 -9.32 3.58 4.41
C VAL A 114 -9.57 2.09 4.41
N GLU A 115 -10.00 1.59 3.26
CA GLU A 115 -10.20 0.17 3.02
C GLU A 115 -9.04 -0.38 2.23
N PHE A 116 -8.71 -1.65 2.49
CA PHE A 116 -7.66 -2.38 1.81
C PHE A 116 -8.21 -3.62 1.13
N LYS A 117 -7.54 -4.08 0.08
CA LYS A 117 -7.72 -5.41 -0.49
C LYS A 117 -6.44 -5.93 -1.13
N VAL A 118 -6.32 -7.24 -1.23
CA VAL A 118 -5.36 -7.90 -2.12
C VAL A 118 -5.93 -7.89 -3.54
N ALA A 119 -5.18 -7.37 -4.52
CA ALA A 119 -5.69 -7.00 -5.84
C ALA A 119 -6.36 -8.16 -6.60
N GLU A 120 -5.87 -9.38 -6.43
CA GLU A 120 -6.37 -10.59 -7.09
C GLU A 120 -7.72 -11.09 -6.54
N LYS A 121 -8.16 -10.60 -5.37
CA LYS A 121 -9.48 -10.93 -4.83
C LYS A 121 -10.52 -9.95 -5.36
N LYS A 122 -11.52 -10.50 -6.06
CA LYS A 122 -12.68 -9.71 -6.49
C LYS A 122 -13.48 -9.26 -5.26
N ASN A 123 -13.65 -7.94 -5.12
CA ASN A 123 -14.64 -7.22 -4.31
C ASN A 123 -14.61 -7.27 -2.77
N LEU A 124 -13.62 -7.88 -2.13
CA LEU A 124 -13.51 -7.89 -0.65
C LEU A 124 -12.61 -6.77 -0.13
N TRP A 125 -13.15 -5.55 -0.13
CA TRP A 125 -12.57 -4.43 0.60
C TRP A 125 -12.84 -4.58 2.08
N THR A 126 -11.86 -4.29 2.93
CA THR A 126 -12.02 -4.35 4.38
C THR A 126 -11.22 -3.25 5.07
N THR A 127 -11.70 -2.80 6.22
CA THR A 127 -10.98 -1.89 7.13
C THR A 127 -10.23 -2.64 8.22
N LYS A 128 -10.46 -3.95 8.37
CA LYS A 128 -9.89 -4.76 9.44
C LYS A 128 -8.51 -5.27 9.04
N LEU A 129 -7.50 -4.92 9.84
CA LEU A 129 -6.10 -5.28 9.60
C LEU A 129 -5.86 -6.80 9.63
N ASP A 130 -6.50 -7.52 10.56
CA ASP A 130 -6.41 -8.99 10.65
C ASP A 130 -6.90 -9.67 9.38
N GLU A 131 -8.03 -9.22 8.84
CA GLU A 131 -8.62 -9.81 7.64
C GLU A 131 -7.69 -9.61 6.44
N VAL A 132 -7.22 -8.38 6.18
CA VAL A 132 -6.29 -8.14 5.06
C VAL A 132 -4.95 -8.86 5.26
N THR A 133 -4.43 -8.94 6.48
CA THR A 133 -3.20 -9.67 6.81
C THR A 133 -3.34 -11.15 6.49
N ALA A 134 -4.46 -11.78 6.88
CA ALA A 134 -4.72 -13.18 6.53
C ALA A 134 -4.77 -13.40 5.00
N GLN A 135 -5.27 -12.43 4.22
CA GLN A 135 -5.25 -12.50 2.76
C GLN A 135 -3.84 -12.40 2.19
N ILE A 136 -3.02 -11.49 2.70
CA ILE A 136 -1.61 -11.33 2.34
C ILE A 136 -0.87 -12.64 2.61
N MET A 137 -1.03 -13.19 3.80
CA MET A 137 -0.39 -14.46 4.19
C MET A 137 -0.81 -15.62 3.31
N LYS A 138 -2.09 -15.71 2.95
CA LYS A 138 -2.56 -16.73 2.00
C LYS A 138 -1.88 -16.60 0.64
N LYS A 139 -1.72 -15.37 0.14
CA LYS A 139 -1.05 -15.11 -1.15
C LYS A 139 0.43 -15.50 -1.08
N ILE A 140 1.15 -15.08 -0.05
CA ILE A 140 2.57 -15.40 0.14
C ILE A 140 2.80 -16.90 0.22
N LYS A 141 2.01 -17.61 1.04
CA LYS A 141 2.08 -19.08 1.13
C LYS A 141 1.87 -19.74 -0.23
N SER A 142 0.92 -19.25 -1.02
CA SER A 142 0.71 -19.78 -2.37
C SER A 142 1.91 -19.56 -3.28
N SER A 143 2.54 -18.39 -3.26
CA SER A 143 3.74 -18.10 -4.06
C SER A 143 4.90 -19.05 -3.73
N LEU A 144 5.12 -19.33 -2.44
CA LEU A 144 6.12 -20.30 -1.98
C LEU A 144 5.78 -21.74 -2.37
N SER A 145 4.50 -22.09 -2.48
CA SER A 145 4.07 -23.45 -2.87
C SER A 145 4.35 -23.76 -4.34
N TYR A 146 4.33 -22.73 -5.20
CA TYR A 146 4.63 -22.85 -6.64
C TYR A 146 6.14 -22.86 -6.94
N HIS A 147 6.97 -22.49 -5.96
CA HIS A 147 8.43 -22.60 -6.01
C HIS A 147 8.85 -23.52 -4.85
N PRO A 148 8.68 -24.85 -4.97
CA PRO A 148 9.25 -25.74 -3.99
C PRO A 148 10.75 -25.47 -3.98
N LEU A 149 11.20 -24.94 -2.84
CA LEU A 149 12.58 -24.63 -2.48
C LEU A 149 13.54 -25.53 -3.27
N ARG A 150 14.15 -24.95 -4.31
CA ARG A 150 15.11 -25.61 -5.20
C ARG A 150 16.53 -25.31 -4.73
#